data_AF-A0A5M8QRM6-F1
#
_entry.id   AF-A0A5M8QRM6-F1
#
_cell.length_a   1.000
_cell.length_b   1.000
_cell.length_c   1.000
_cell.angle_alpha   90.00
_cell.angle_beta   90.00
_cell.angle_gamma   90.00
#
_symmetry.space_group_name_H-M   'P 1'
#
loop_
_entity.id
_entity.type
_entity.pdbx_description
1 polymer ?
#
loop_
_entity_poly.entity_id
_entity_poly.type
_entity_poly.pdbx_seq_one_letter_code
_entity_poly.pdbx_strand_id
1 'polypeptide(L)'
;MNPREYYKKTRNALSYGILKTTIHELLLGGELELADEVQINMQKNLIVKPPLHNSISELASNHYLIEMSSDDIDRIINFFFELEANSVIAYGEGTPKTALYSSLVDSWSMMREVSTLKD
;
A
#
# COMPACT_ATOMS: atom_id res chain seq x y z
N MET A 1 -14.70 15.20 10.73
CA MET A 1 -14.88 13.74 10.57
C MET A 1 -14.90 13.09 11.94
N ASN A 2 -15.86 12.20 12.19
CA ASN A 2 -15.90 11.43 13.45
C ASN A 2 -15.05 10.14 13.33
N PRO A 3 -14.68 9.47 14.45
CA PRO A 3 -13.84 8.27 14.40
C PRO A 3 -14.42 7.13 13.54
N ARG A 4 -15.75 6.92 13.56
CA ARG A 4 -16.40 5.85 12.77
C ARG A 4 -16.26 6.10 11.26
N GLU A 5 -16.43 7.35 10.83
CA GLU A 5 -16.24 7.76 9.43
C GLU A 5 -14.78 7.61 8.99
N TYR A 6 -13.83 7.95 9.87
CA TYR A 6 -12.40 7.76 9.63
C TYR A 6 -12.08 6.29 9.38
N TYR A 7 -12.49 5.39 10.27
CA TYR A 7 -12.27 3.95 10.12
C TYR A 7 -12.94 3.34 8.89
N LYS A 8 -14.07 3.90 8.44
CA LYS A 8 -14.73 3.46 7.22
C LYS A 8 -13.92 3.85 5.97
N LYS A 9 -13.34 5.04 5.96
CA LYS A 9 -12.50 5.52 4.85
C LYS A 9 -11.15 4.82 4.79
N THR A 10 -10.57 4.43 5.92
CA THR A 10 -9.28 3.73 5.96
C THR A 10 -9.34 2.30 5.42
N ARG A 11 -10.53 1.75 5.14
CA ARG A 11 -10.68 0.39 4.61
C ARG A 11 -10.12 0.21 3.19
N ASN A 12 -10.16 1.26 2.38
CA ASN A 12 -9.60 1.27 1.01
C ASN A 12 -8.35 2.14 0.97
N ALA A 13 -7.61 2.19 2.08
CA ALA A 13 -6.48 3.07 2.24
C ALA A 13 -5.25 2.28 2.64
N LEU A 14 -4.10 2.76 2.19
CA LEU A 14 -2.81 2.24 2.59
C LEU A 14 -2.09 3.28 3.45
N SER A 15 -1.29 2.78 4.39
CA SER A 15 -0.49 3.65 5.25
C SER A 15 0.68 4.26 4.46
N TYR A 16 1.17 5.41 4.93
CA TYR A 16 2.35 6.07 4.36
C TYR A 16 3.54 5.12 4.20
N GLY A 17 3.79 4.26 5.20
CA GLY A 17 4.91 3.31 5.19
C GLY A 17 4.81 2.31 4.03
N ILE A 18 3.62 1.73 3.84
CA ILE A 18 3.37 0.78 2.74
C ILE A 18 3.56 1.45 1.39
N LEU A 19 2.99 2.65 1.20
CA LEU A 19 3.07 3.35 -0.08
C LEU A 19 4.49 3.83 -0.40
N LYS A 20 5.22 4.33 0.59
CA LYS A 20 6.61 4.73 0.41
C LYS A 20 7.49 3.55 0.02
N THR A 21 7.36 2.40 0.71
CA THR A 21 8.08 1.18 0.34
C THR A 21 7.65 0.72 -1.05
N THR A 22 6.36 0.81 -1.37
CA THR A 22 5.85 0.42 -2.69
C THR A 22 6.51 1.23 -3.80
N ILE A 23 6.52 2.56 -3.70
CA ILE A 23 7.19 3.44 -4.66
C ILE A 23 8.67 3.08 -4.78
N HIS A 24 9.36 2.85 -3.66
CA HIS A 24 10.78 2.52 -3.69
C HIS A 24 11.07 1.25 -4.48
N GLU A 25 10.34 0.16 -4.21
CA GLU A 25 10.55 -1.12 -4.88
C GLU A 25 10.14 -1.05 -6.36
N LEU A 26 9.04 -0.36 -6.70
CA LEU A 26 8.64 -0.14 -8.10
C LEU A 26 9.73 0.62 -8.89
N LEU A 27 10.32 1.66 -8.30
CA LEU A 27 11.43 2.40 -8.92
C LEU A 27 12.68 1.51 -9.12
N LEU A 28 12.97 0.62 -8.15
CA LEU A 28 14.08 -0.34 -8.29
C LEU A 28 13.80 -1.40 -9.37
N GLY A 29 12.53 -1.80 -9.52
CA GLY A 29 12.07 -2.73 -10.54
C GLY A 29 11.89 -2.12 -11.94
N GLY A 30 11.92 -0.79 -12.05
CA GLY A 30 11.71 -0.07 -13.31
C GLY A 30 10.23 0.18 -13.67
N GLU A 31 9.30 -0.07 -12.76
CA GLU A 31 7.85 0.16 -12.91
C GLU A 31 7.51 1.65 -12.68
N LEU A 32 8.05 2.53 -13.51
CA LEU A 32 7.98 3.99 -13.31
C LEU A 32 6.55 4.53 -13.35
N GLU A 33 5.71 4.02 -14.26
CA GLU A 33 4.32 4.47 -14.40
C GLU A 33 3.50 4.17 -13.15
N LEU A 34 3.65 2.96 -12.59
CA LEU A 34 2.98 2.56 -11.34
C LEU A 34 3.51 3.37 -10.15
N ALA A 35 4.83 3.60 -10.09
CA ALA A 35 5.41 4.42 -9.04
C ALA A 35 4.87 5.86 -9.04
N ASP A 36 4.74 6.47 -10.23
CA ASP A 36 4.16 7.80 -10.39
C ASP A 36 2.68 7.82 -10.01
N GLU A 37 1.89 6.81 -10.38
CA GLU A 37 0.48 6.72 -10.03
C GLU A 37 0.26 6.60 -8.51
N VAL A 38 1.06 5.76 -7.85
CA VAL A 38 1.05 5.63 -6.38
C VAL A 38 1.44 6.95 -5.72
N GLN A 39 2.43 7.67 -6.27
CA GLN A 39 2.84 8.98 -5.78
C GLN A 39 1.74 10.03 -5.94
N ILE A 40 1.02 10.04 -7.06
CA ILE A 40 -0.12 10.95 -7.30
C ILE A 40 -1.21 10.70 -6.25
N ASN A 41 -1.52 9.44 -5.95
CA ASN A 41 -2.46 9.07 -4.90
C ASN A 41 -2.03 9.61 -3.53
N MET A 42 -0.74 9.48 -3.17
CA MET A 42 -0.21 10.04 -1.93
C MET A 42 -0.32 11.57 -1.83
N GLN A 43 -0.32 12.29 -2.96
CA GLN A 43 -0.42 13.74 -2.96
C GLN A 43 -1.87 14.25 -2.82
N LYS A 44 -2.83 13.50 -3.38
CA LYS A 44 -4.22 13.96 -3.52
C LYS A 44 -5.16 13.37 -2.48
N ASN A 45 -4.87 12.17 -1.99
CA ASN A 45 -5.89 11.32 -1.35
C ASN A 45 -5.65 11.10 0.15
N LEU A 46 -5.02 12.06 0.82
CA LEU A 46 -4.79 12.02 2.26
C LEU A 46 -6.13 11.99 3.04
N ILE A 47 -6.30 10.98 3.89
CA ILE A 47 -7.45 10.92 4.81
C ILE A 47 -7.14 11.78 6.05
N VAL A 48 -7.81 12.94 6.13
CA VAL A 48 -7.67 13.89 7.25
C VAL A 48 -8.01 13.20 8.58
N LYS A 49 -7.16 13.28 9.60
CA LYS A 49 -7.43 12.63 10.89
C LYS A 49 -8.51 13.37 11.69
N PRO A 50 -9.32 12.68 12.53
CA PRO A 50 -10.21 13.34 13.47
C PRO A 50 -9.42 14.12 14.53
N PRO A 51 -9.97 15.23 15.07
CA PRO A 51 -9.23 16.26 15.84
C PRO A 51 -8.83 15.88 17.28
N LEU A 52 -8.53 14.60 17.57
CA LEU A 52 -8.13 14.14 18.92
C LEU A 52 -6.75 13.47 19.00
N HIS A 53 -5.89 13.61 17.98
CA HIS A 53 -4.50 13.16 18.02
C HIS A 53 -3.55 14.23 17.46
N ASN A 54 -3.33 15.29 18.24
CA ASN A 54 -2.25 16.26 17.98
C ASN A 54 -0.92 15.66 18.46
N SER A 55 -0.31 14.81 17.64
CA SER A 55 1.08 14.38 17.80
C SER A 55 1.83 14.74 16.53
N ILE A 56 2.86 15.56 16.70
CA ILE A 56 3.66 16.30 15.71
C ILE A 56 4.44 15.38 14.74
N SER A 57 4.38 14.06 14.91
CA SER A 57 4.95 13.07 13.97
C SER A 57 3.87 12.61 12.96
N GLU A 58 3.47 13.51 12.06
CA GLU A 58 2.20 13.41 11.34
C GLU A 58 2.20 12.40 10.17
N LEU A 59 3.33 12.17 9.48
CA LEU A 59 3.34 11.41 8.21
C LEU A 59 3.21 9.90 8.38
N ALA A 60 3.90 9.28 9.34
CA ALA A 60 3.94 7.82 9.47
C ALA A 60 2.57 7.19 9.79
N SER A 61 1.69 7.96 10.42
CA SER A 61 0.32 7.54 10.75
C SER A 61 -0.72 7.99 9.70
N ASN A 62 -0.29 8.63 8.62
CA ASN A 62 -1.18 9.00 7.53
C ASN A 62 -1.62 7.76 6.74
N HIS A 63 -2.89 7.81 6.33
CA HIS A 63 -3.51 6.84 5.44
C HIS A 63 -4.00 7.59 4.21
N TYR A 64 -3.83 6.96 3.05
CA TYR A 64 -4.18 7.54 1.76
C TYR A 64 -5.16 6.62 1.05
N LEU A 65 -6.27 7.17 0.59
CA LEU A 65 -7.20 6.45 -0.25
C LEU A 65 -6.52 6.12 -1.58
N ILE A 66 -6.69 4.89 -2.05
CA ILE A 66 -6.12 4.44 -3.32
C ILE A 66 -7.22 4.47 -4.38
N GLU A 67 -7.06 5.35 -5.36
CA GLU A 67 -7.89 5.50 -6.54
C GLU A 67 -7.03 5.12 -7.75
N MET A 68 -6.89 3.83 -7.96
CA MET A 68 -6.16 3.21 -9.07
C MET A 68 -7.07 2.21 -9.76
N SER A 69 -6.77 1.88 -11.02
CA SER A 69 -7.52 0.84 -11.72
C SER A 69 -7.34 -0.53 -11.04
N SER A 70 -8.30 -1.43 -11.23
CA SER A 70 -8.18 -2.83 -10.82
C SER A 70 -6.88 -3.45 -11.31
N ASP A 71 -6.56 -3.17 -12.58
CA ASP A 71 -5.49 -3.80 -13.31
C ASP A 71 -4.14 -3.32 -12.80
N ASP A 72 -4.01 -2.03 -12.47
CA ASP A 72 -2.79 -1.47 -11.89
C ASP A 72 -2.56 -1.97 -10.45
N ILE A 73 -3.64 -2.16 -9.68
CA ILE A 73 -3.53 -2.80 -8.36
C ILE A 73 -3.07 -4.25 -8.52
N ASP A 74 -3.67 -5.00 -9.43
CA ASP A 74 -3.33 -6.40 -9.68
C ASP A 74 -1.87 -6.53 -10.21
N ARG A 75 -1.40 -5.56 -11.01
CA ARG A 75 0.01 -5.45 -11.43
C ARG A 75 0.96 -5.22 -10.25
N ILE A 76 0.62 -4.32 -9.32
CA ILE A 76 1.44 -4.09 -8.11
C ILE A 76 1.49 -5.35 -7.24
N ILE A 77 0.37 -6.05 -7.07
CA ILE A 77 0.32 -7.31 -6.32
C ILE A 77 1.22 -8.37 -6.96
N ASN A 78 1.10 -8.56 -8.29
CA ASN A 78 1.93 -9.52 -9.03
C ASN A 78 3.43 -9.18 -8.95
N PHE A 79 3.77 -7.89 -9.04
CA PHE A 79 5.14 -7.42 -8.86
C PHE A 79 5.71 -7.83 -7.49
N PHE A 80 4.95 -7.68 -6.40
CA PHE A 80 5.41 -8.11 -5.08
C PHE A 80 5.44 -9.63 -4.89
N PHE A 81 4.54 -10.38 -5.53
CA PHE A 81 4.65 -11.84 -5.57
C PHE A 81 5.94 -12.31 -6.22
N GLU A 82 6.35 -11.69 -7.32
CA GLU A 82 7.63 -12.00 -7.98
C GLU A 82 8.82 -11.69 -7.08
N LEU A 83 8.82 -10.52 -6.41
CA LEU A 83 9.87 -10.16 -5.46
C LEU A 83 9.91 -11.09 -4.25
N GLU A 84 8.75 -11.48 -3.72
CA GLU A 84 8.65 -12.47 -2.65
C GLU A 84 9.29 -13.80 -3.07
N ALA A 85 8.88 -14.36 -4.21
CA ALA A 85 9.42 -15.62 -4.73
C ALA A 85 10.94 -15.56 -4.95
N ASN A 86 11.43 -14.44 -5.50
CA ASN A 86 12.86 -14.23 -5.76
C ASN A 86 13.69 -13.97 -4.50
N SER A 87 13.05 -13.67 -3.37
CA SER A 87 13.73 -13.39 -2.10
C SER A 87 13.93 -14.64 -1.23
N VAL A 88 13.40 -15.78 -1.64
CA VAL A 88 13.55 -17.08 -0.98
C VAL A 88 14.93 -17.66 -1.30
N ILE A 89 15.61 -18.25 -0.32
CA ILE A 89 16.92 -18.90 -0.56
C ILE A 89 16.76 -20.32 -1.11
N ALA A 90 17.86 -20.93 -1.57
CA ALA A 90 17.90 -22.20 -2.30
C ALA A 90 17.19 -23.41 -1.61
N TYR A 91 16.90 -23.33 -0.31
CA TYR A 91 16.18 -24.38 0.44
C TYR A 91 14.69 -24.09 0.66
N GLY A 92 14.15 -23.03 0.06
CA GLY A 92 12.76 -22.63 0.28
C GLY A 92 12.54 -21.85 1.58
N GLU A 93 13.62 -21.51 2.33
CA GLU A 93 13.51 -20.72 3.56
C GLU A 93 13.29 -19.23 3.24
N GLY A 94 12.31 -18.63 3.92
CA GLY A 94 12.03 -17.20 3.81
C GLY A 94 13.13 -16.34 4.45
N THR A 95 13.39 -15.19 3.84
CA THR A 95 14.30 -14.17 4.37
C THR A 95 13.52 -12.99 4.97
N PRO A 96 14.18 -12.04 5.66
CA PRO A 96 13.52 -10.80 6.05
C PRO A 96 12.89 -10.04 4.86
N LYS A 97 13.47 -10.16 3.66
CA LYS A 97 12.87 -9.60 2.44
C LYS A 97 11.62 -10.35 2.02
N THR A 98 11.61 -11.68 2.13
CA THR A 98 10.40 -12.48 1.88
C THR A 98 9.26 -12.04 2.78
N ALA A 99 9.51 -11.90 4.08
CA ALA A 99 8.51 -11.41 5.02
C ALA A 99 8.02 -9.99 4.68
N LEU A 100 8.92 -9.10 4.26
CA LEU A 100 8.55 -7.75 3.82
C LEU A 100 7.65 -7.79 2.59
N TYR A 101 8.03 -8.50 1.52
CA TYR A 101 7.25 -8.57 0.29
C TYR A 101 5.90 -9.26 0.49
N SER A 102 5.86 -10.33 1.29
CA SER A 102 4.61 -10.99 1.71
C SER A 102 3.67 -10.00 2.41
N SER A 103 4.19 -9.16 3.31
CA SER A 103 3.38 -8.13 3.98
C SER A 103 2.83 -7.04 3.05
N LEU A 104 3.55 -6.74 1.96
CA LEU A 104 3.09 -5.81 0.93
C LEU A 104 1.98 -6.45 0.09
N VAL A 105 2.15 -7.71 -0.31
CA VAL A 105 1.10 -8.50 -0.99
C VAL A 105 -0.17 -8.52 -0.16
N ASP A 106 -0.08 -8.85 1.13
CA ASP A 106 -1.24 -8.88 2.04
C ASP A 106 -1.94 -7.52 2.11
N SER A 107 -1.16 -6.44 2.25
CA SER A 107 -1.70 -5.08 2.37
C SER A 107 -2.46 -4.65 1.11
N TRP A 108 -1.87 -4.88 -0.07
CA TRP A 108 -2.49 -4.54 -1.36
C TRP A 108 -3.68 -5.44 -1.67
N SER A 109 -3.60 -6.74 -1.38
CA SER A 109 -4.69 -7.70 -1.60
C SER A 109 -5.89 -7.40 -0.71
N MET A 110 -5.67 -7.11 0.58
CA MET A 110 -6.77 -6.75 1.49
C MET A 110 -7.46 -5.46 1.03
N MET A 111 -6.69 -4.46 0.59
CA MET A 111 -7.25 -3.23 0.03
C MET A 111 -8.09 -3.52 -1.23
N ARG A 112 -7.58 -4.38 -2.12
CA ARG A 112 -8.24 -4.81 -3.36
C ARG A 112 -9.58 -5.53 -3.08
N GLU A 113 -9.62 -6.47 -2.15
CA GLU A 113 -10.86 -7.18 -1.78
C GLU A 113 -11.93 -6.23 -1.23
N VAL A 114 -11.56 -5.19 -0.47
CA VAL A 114 -12.54 -4.23 0.04
C VAL A 114 -13.01 -3.26 -1.04
N SER A 115 -12.22 -3.05 -2.11
CA SER A 115 -12.66 -2.27 -3.27
C SER A 115 -13.75 -3.00 -4.07
N THR A 116 -13.62 -4.31 -4.27
CA THR A 116 -14.55 -5.12 -5.10
C THR A 116 -15.90 -5.39 -4.43
N LEU A 117 -16.00 -5.26 -3.10
CA LEU A 117 -17.28 -5.40 -2.37
C LEU A 117 -18.24 -4.20 -2.54
N LYS A 118 -17.85 -3.15 -3.28
CA LYS A 118 -18.65 -1.93 -3.49
C LYS A 118 -19.19 -1.78 -4.91
N ASP A 119 -18.76 -2.63 -5.85
CA ASP A 119 -19.27 -2.71 -7.23
C ASP A 119 -20.37 -3.78 -7.33
#